data_AF-A0A067DHL8-F1
#
_entry.id   AF-A0A067DHL8-F1
#
_cell.length_a   1.000
_cell.length_b   1.000
_cell.length_c   1.000
_cell.angle_alpha   90.00
_cell.angle_beta   90.00
_cell.angle_gamma   90.00
#
_symmetry.space_group_name_H-M   'P 1'
#
loop_
_entity.id
_entity.type
_entity.pdbx_description
1 polymer ?
#
loop_
_entity_poly.entity_id
_entity_poly.type
_entity_poly.pdbx_seq_one_letter_code
_entity_poly.pdbx_strand_id
1 'polypeptide(L)' 'AVFVGHNHGLDWCCPYQNLWLCFARHTGYGGYGNWPRGARILEIMEQPFSLKSWIRMEDGSVHSEVILSS' A
#
# COMPACT_ATOMS: atom_id res chain seq x y z
N ALA A 1 10.02 -0.04 7.10
CA ALA A 1 8.81 -0.60 6.48
C ALA A 1 9.21 -1.42 5.26
N VAL A 2 8.51 -2.52 4.99
CA VAL A 2 8.75 -3.40 3.83
C VAL A 2 7.46 -3.45 3.01
N PHE A 3 7.58 -3.17 1.71
CA PHE A 3 6.47 -3.15 0.77
C PHE A 3 6.66 -4.23 -0.28
N VAL A 4 5.64 -5.06 -0.50
CA VAL A 4 5.69 -6.20 -1.42
C VAL A 4 4.46 -6.23 -2.33
N GLY A 5 4.60 -6.85 -3.51
CA GLY A 5 3.50 -7.13 -4.43
C GLY A 5 3.12 -8.61 -4.43
N HIS A 6 3.12 -9.22 -5.62
CA HIS A 6 2.85 -10.63 -5.90
C HIS A 6 1.39 -11.09 -5.71
N ASN A 7 0.75 -10.79 -4.58
CA ASN A 7 -0.67 -11.11 -4.40
C ASN A 7 -1.54 -9.98 -4.96
N HIS A 8 -2.46 -10.30 -5.88
CA HIS A 8 -3.22 -9.28 -6.62
C HIS A 8 -4.41 -8.70 -5.85
N GLY A 9 -4.84 -9.36 -4.76
CA GLY A 9 -6.02 -8.97 -3.98
C GLY A 9 -5.73 -8.43 -2.57
N LEU A 10 -4.47 -8.39 -2.14
CA LEU A 10 -4.09 -7.99 -0.79
C LEU A 10 -3.60 -6.54 -0.74
N ASP A 11 -4.11 -5.80 0.25
CA ASP A 11 -3.85 -4.37 0.43
C ASP A 11 -3.50 -3.98 1.87
N TRP A 12 -3.39 -4.96 2.77
CA TRP A 12 -3.17 -4.66 4.17
C TRP A 12 -1.77 -4.11 4.42
N CYS A 13 -1.64 -3.32 5.48
CA CYS A 13 -0.40 -2.76 5.96
C CYS A 13 -0.51 -2.70 7.48
N CYS A 14 0.33 -3.45 8.18
CA CYS A 14 0.25 -3.60 9.63
C CYS A 14 1.63 -3.70 10.27
N PRO A 15 1.76 -3.30 11.55
CA PRO A 15 3.00 -3.47 12.29
C PRO A 15 3.18 -4.93 12.70
N TYR A 16 4.42 -5.41 12.60
CA TYR A 16 4.87 -6.69 13.13
C TYR A 16 6.27 -6.51 13.72
N GLN A 17 6.37 -6.65 15.04
CA GLN A 17 7.57 -6.29 15.80
C GLN A 17 7.98 -4.84 15.47
N ASN A 18 9.24 -4.62 15.08
CA ASN A 18 9.79 -3.31 14.76
C ASN A 18 9.65 -2.95 13.26
N LEU A 19 8.80 -3.66 12.50
CA LEU A 19 8.64 -3.48 11.06
C LEU A 19 7.18 -3.27 10.70
N TRP A 20 6.93 -2.37 9.76
CA TRP A 20 5.68 -2.33 9.01
C TRP A 20 5.77 -3.27 7.82
N LEU A 21 4.80 -4.17 7.68
CA LEU A 21 4.68 -5.10 6.57
C LEU A 21 3.45 -4.73 5.75
N CYS A 22 3.63 -4.47 4.45
CA CYS A 22 2.59 -3.89 3.63
C CYS A 22 2.53 -4.54 2.25
N PHE A 23 1.34 -5.00 1.86
CA PHE A 23 1.05 -5.38 0.49
C PHE A 23 0.66 -4.15 -0.34
N ALA A 24 1.11 -4.15 -1.59
CA ALA A 24 0.72 -3.21 -2.61
C ALA A 24 -0.41 -3.79 -3.48
N ARG A 25 -1.25 -2.89 -3.99
CA ARG A 25 -2.30 -3.24 -4.95
C ARG A 25 -1.72 -3.52 -6.34
N HIS A 26 -2.34 -4.45 -7.05
CA HIS A 26 -2.07 -4.76 -8.45
C HIS A 26 -2.54 -3.63 -9.39
N THR A 27 -1.63 -3.13 -10.24
CA THR A 27 -1.88 -2.01 -11.17
C THR A 27 -2.15 -2.46 -12.62
N GLY A 28 -1.66 -3.64 -13.02
CA GLY A 28 -1.68 -4.11 -14.41
C GLY A 28 -3.02 -4.69 -14.89
N TYR A 29 -2.99 -5.30 -16.08
CA TYR A 29 -4.11 -6.06 -16.65
C TYR A 29 -3.80 -7.56 -16.75
N GLY A 30 -2.63 -7.99 -16.28
CA GLY A 30 -2.17 -9.37 -16.30
C GLY A 30 -2.14 -9.97 -14.90
N GLY A 31 -2.18 -11.31 -14.83
CA GLY A 31 -2.23 -12.03 -13.57
C GLY A 31 -3.56 -12.78 -13.37
N TYR A 32 -3.73 -13.40 -12.21
CA TYR A 32 -4.95 -14.13 -11.86
C TYR A 32 -5.96 -13.24 -11.13
N GLY A 33 -7.24 -13.60 -11.29
CA GLY A 33 -8.39 -12.96 -10.65
C GLY A 33 -8.86 -11.66 -11.31
N ASN A 34 -9.96 -11.13 -10.79
CA ASN A 34 -10.65 -9.95 -11.33
C ASN A 34 -10.71 -8.79 -10.31
N TRP A 35 -9.73 -8.72 -9.41
CA TRP A 35 -9.71 -7.66 -8.40
C TRP A 35 -9.56 -6.28 -9.06
N PRO A 36 -10.23 -5.25 -8.51
CA PRO A 36 -10.05 -3.89 -8.97
C PRO A 36 -8.56 -3.48 -8.90
N ARG A 37 -8.14 -2.69 -9.88
CA ARG A 37 -6.77 -2.21 -10.04
C ARG A 37 -6.51 -0.98 -9.19
N GLY A 38 -5.26 -0.81 -8.81
CA GLY A 38 -4.79 0.35 -8.07
C GLY A 38 -3.30 0.27 -7.78
N ALA A 39 -2.83 1.16 -6.92
CA ALA A 39 -1.44 1.20 -6.48
C ALA A 39 -1.36 1.67 -5.03
N ARG A 40 -0.31 1.23 -4.33
CA ARG A 40 0.05 1.81 -3.04
C ARG A 40 0.90 3.05 -3.26
N ILE A 41 0.47 4.18 -2.70
CA ILE A 41 1.22 5.42 -2.71
C ILE A 41 2.03 5.50 -1.40
N LEU A 42 3.25 6.04 -1.51
CA LEU A 42 4.10 6.37 -0.37
C LEU A 42 4.42 7.85 -0.45
N GLU A 43 4.03 8.58 0.58
CA GLU A 43 4.38 9.98 0.77
C GLU A 43 5.40 10.07 1.90
N ILE A 44 6.56 10.65 1.59
CA ILE A 44 7.70 10.76 2.51
C ILE A 44 8.02 12.23 2.67
N MET A 45 7.98 12.73 3.90
CA MET A 45 8.47 14.06 4.25
C MET A 45 9.76 13.92 5.05
N GLU A 46 10.74 14.79 4.78
CA GLU A 46 12.03 14.76 5.46
C GLU A 46 11.98 15.47 6.81
N GLN A 47 11.32 16.63 6.91
CA GLN A 47 11.31 17.47 8.11
C GLN A 47 9.92 18.09 8.39
N PRO A 48 9.25 17.69 9.48
CA PRO A 48 9.56 16.52 10.32
C PRO A 48 9.45 15.23 9.52
N PHE A 49 10.26 14.22 9.87
CA PHE A 49 10.19 12.94 9.17
C PHE A 49 8.81 12.32 9.35
N SER A 50 8.15 12.00 8.24
CA SER A 50 6.89 11.25 8.26
C SER A 50 6.76 10.38 7.02
N LEU A 51 6.12 9.23 7.20
CA LEU A 51 5.83 8.28 6.14
C LEU A 51 4.34 7.95 6.19
N LYS A 52 3.63 8.37 5.15
CA LYS A 52 2.20 8.11 4.98
C LYS A 52 2.00 7.21 3.76
N SER A 53 1.06 6.28 3.84
CA SER A 53 0.74 5.38 2.74
C SER A 53 -0.74 5.10 2.64
N TRP A 54 -1.25 4.94 1.42
CA TRP A 54 -2.63 4.56 1.12
C TRP A 54 -2.70 3.77 -0.19
N ILE A 55 -3.83 3.14 -0.46
CA ILE A 55 -4.15 2.57 -1.76
C ILE A 55 -4.98 3.58 -2.56
N ARG A 56 -4.57 3.86 -3.80
CA ARG A 56 -5.36 4.59 -4.79
C ARG A 56 -5.85 3.61 -5.83
N MET A 57 -7.16 3.50 -5.98
CA MET A 57 -7.81 2.63 -6.95
C MET A 57 -8.02 3.33 -8.30
N GLU A 58 -8.22 2.53 -9.34
CA GLU A 58 -8.45 3.00 -10.71
C GLU A 58 -9.72 3.87 -10.84
N ASP A 59 -10.76 3.57 -10.06
CA ASP A 59 -11.99 4.37 -9.99
C ASP A 59 -11.82 5.68 -9.21
N GLY A 60 -10.62 5.95 -8.70
CA GLY A 60 -10.30 7.13 -7.91
C GLY A 60 -10.57 6.98 -6.41
N SER A 61 -11.14 5.87 -5.95
CA SER A 61 -11.33 5.62 -4.52
C SER A 61 -9.99 5.45 -3.79
N VAL A 62 -10.01 5.75 -2.49
CA VAL A 62 -8.84 5.65 -1.59
C VAL A 62 -9.22 4.86 -0.35
N HIS A 63 -8.37 3.92 0.05
CA HIS A 63 -8.53 3.15 1.28
C HIS A 63 -7.18 2.66 1.83
N SER A 64 -7.21 1.94 2.96
CA SER A 64 -6.01 1.43 3.67
C SER A 64 -4.96 2.52 3.93
N GLU A 65 -5.43 3.71 4.28
CA GLU A 65 -4.58 4.83 4.67
C GLU A 65 -3.96 4.56 6.05
N VAL A 66 -2.66 4.81 6.15
CA VAL A 66 -1.89 4.57 7.36
C VAL A 66 -0.73 5.58 7.45
N ILE A 67 -0.51 6.08 8.66
CA ILE A 67 0.71 6.82 9.02
C ILE A 67 1.63 5.81 9.69
N LEU A 68 2.78 5.56 9.10
CA LEU A 68 3.75 4.59 9.62
C LEU A 68 4.54 5.27 10.73
N SER A 69 4.11 5.04 11.97
CA SER A 69 4.84 5.43 13.17
C SER A 69 5.77 4.31 13.65
N SER A 70 6.82 4.70 14.38
CA SER A 70 7.65 3.77 15.15
C SER A 70 6.88 3.14 16.31
#